data_AF-A0A0F9VZR3-F1
#
_entry.id   AF-A0A0F9VZR3-F1
#
_cell.length_a   1.000
_cell.length_b   1.000
_cell.length_c   1.000
_cell.angle_alpha   90.00
_cell.angle_beta   90.00
_cell.angle_gamma   90.00
#
_symmetry.space_group_name_H-M   'P 1'
#
loop_
_entity.id
_entity.type
_entity.pdbx_description
1 polymer ?
#
loop_
_entity_poly.entity_id
_entity_poly.type
_entity_poly.pdbx_seq_one_letter_code
_entity_poly.pdbx_strand_id
1 'polypeptide(L)'
;MILHTRTQLMNWLEENAPTASIRRAVGQGSVEFLGWFSTLPGSNFSGWVIIVRSTITTLVWHVVVRLSPLTNVSYCVWVLDEDPPWQHYNSGNSANPFMQGDNPEQYRQNRENFKAQGCTTLHQEDISS
;
A
#
# COMPACT_ATOMS: atom_id res chain seq x y z
N MET A 1 13.02 13.12 -10.50
CA MET A 1 11.86 12.77 -11.34
C MET A 1 10.61 12.95 -10.50
N ILE A 2 9.52 13.52 -11.01
CA ILE A 2 8.27 13.67 -10.25
C ILE A 2 7.26 12.66 -10.78
N LEU A 3 6.67 11.87 -9.88
CA LEU A 3 5.66 10.87 -10.19
C LEU A 3 4.27 11.50 -10.19
N HIS A 4 3.64 11.53 -11.37
CA HIS A 4 2.29 12.04 -11.58
C HIS A 4 1.34 10.97 -12.13
N THR A 5 1.87 9.86 -12.67
CA THR A 5 1.09 8.79 -13.27
C THR A 5 1.51 7.42 -12.74
N ARG A 6 0.58 6.45 -12.81
CA ARG A 6 0.87 5.06 -12.41
C ARG A 6 2.00 4.45 -13.24
N THR A 7 2.04 4.75 -14.54
CA THR A 7 3.12 4.31 -15.43
C THR A 7 4.49 4.85 -14.98
N GLN A 8 4.58 6.12 -14.58
CA GLN A 8 5.83 6.67 -14.04
C GLN A 8 6.25 5.97 -12.75
N LEU A 9 5.28 5.66 -11.88
CA LEU A 9 5.52 4.94 -10.64
C LEU A 9 6.01 3.50 -10.89
N MET A 10 5.43 2.81 -11.88
CA MET A 10 5.89 1.49 -12.34
C MET A 10 7.31 1.53 -12.87
N ASN A 11 7.61 2.43 -13.82
CA ASN A 11 8.95 2.56 -14.39
C ASN A 11 9.98 2.89 -13.30
N TRP A 12 9.60 3.75 -12.34
CA TRP A 12 10.47 4.06 -11.20
C TRP A 12 10.73 2.82 -10.33
N LEU A 13 9.72 1.98 -10.07
CA LEU A 13 9.86 0.74 -9.32
C LEU A 13 10.73 -0.29 -10.03
N GLU A 14 10.69 -0.38 -11.35
CA GLU A 14 11.58 -1.26 -12.12
C GLU A 14 13.07 -0.93 -11.89
N GLU A 15 13.38 0.34 -11.66
CA GLU A 15 14.75 0.79 -11.41
C GLU A 15 15.12 0.77 -9.93
N ASN A 16 14.16 1.04 -9.03
CA ASN A 16 14.41 1.34 -7.62
C ASN A 16 13.86 0.29 -6.65
N ALA A 17 13.29 -0.82 -7.12
CA ALA A 17 12.71 -1.84 -6.26
C ALA A 17 13.71 -2.34 -5.18
N PRO A 18 13.24 -2.63 -3.95
CA PRO A 18 14.11 -2.99 -2.83
C PRO A 18 14.95 -4.25 -3.07
N THR A 19 14.45 -5.18 -3.88
CA THR A 19 15.13 -6.45 -4.18
C THR A 19 15.05 -6.79 -5.67
N ALA A 20 16.01 -7.59 -6.15
CA ALA A 20 16.02 -8.06 -7.53
C ALA A 20 14.78 -8.93 -7.87
N SER A 21 14.27 -9.68 -6.90
CA SER A 21 13.06 -10.50 -7.06
C SER A 21 11.82 -9.64 -7.26
N ILE A 22 11.66 -8.58 -6.47
CA ILE A 22 10.55 -7.62 -6.63
C ILE A 22 10.68 -6.90 -7.98
N ARG A 23 11.86 -6.41 -8.32
CA ARG A 23 12.12 -5.79 -9.64
C ARG A 23 11.68 -6.69 -10.79
N ARG A 24 12.06 -7.96 -10.75
CA ARG A 24 11.66 -8.94 -11.77
C ARG A 24 10.15 -9.15 -11.78
N ALA A 25 9.52 -9.25 -10.61
CA ALA A 25 8.07 -9.42 -10.49
C ALA A 25 7.29 -8.17 -10.92
N VAL A 26 7.85 -6.97 -10.82
CA VAL A 26 7.25 -5.75 -11.39
C VAL A 26 7.19 -5.85 -12.91
N GLY A 27 8.28 -6.28 -13.58
CA GLY A 27 8.33 -6.35 -15.05
C GLY A 27 7.71 -7.61 -15.67
N GLN A 28 7.60 -8.73 -14.93
CA GLN A 28 7.15 -10.02 -15.46
C GLN A 28 5.96 -10.63 -14.70
N GLY A 29 5.62 -10.08 -13.55
CA GLY A 29 4.59 -10.57 -12.65
C GLY A 29 3.27 -9.86 -12.85
N SER A 30 2.48 -9.79 -11.78
CA SER A 30 1.31 -8.89 -11.72
C SER A 30 1.52 -7.83 -10.65
N VAL A 31 1.08 -6.62 -10.96
CA VAL A 31 1.12 -5.49 -10.04
C VAL A 31 -0.27 -4.93 -9.88
N GLU A 32 -0.66 -4.69 -8.64
CA GLU A 32 -1.96 -4.15 -8.25
C GLU A 32 -1.74 -2.95 -7.34
N PHE A 33 -2.33 -1.82 -7.69
CA PHE A 33 -2.28 -0.61 -6.89
C PHE A 33 -3.38 -0.66 -5.84
N LEU A 34 -3.02 -0.70 -4.55
CA LEU A 34 -4.01 -0.51 -3.50
C LEU A 34 -4.46 0.93 -3.44
N GLY A 35 -3.54 1.87 -3.71
CA GLY A 35 -3.81 3.30 -3.74
C GLY A 35 -3.13 4.04 -2.60
N TRP A 36 -3.69 5.20 -2.25
CA TRP A 36 -3.09 6.16 -1.32
C TRP A 36 -3.51 5.92 0.14
N PHE A 37 -2.51 5.91 1.01
CA PHE A 37 -2.64 5.82 2.46
C PHE A 37 -2.15 7.11 3.10
N SER A 38 -2.91 7.63 4.07
CA SER A 38 -2.53 8.85 4.79
C SER A 38 -1.35 8.64 5.75
N THR A 39 -1.16 7.39 6.19
CA THR A 39 -0.12 7.00 7.14
C THR A 39 0.34 5.59 6.80
N LEU A 40 1.64 5.36 6.86
CA LEU A 40 2.29 4.10 6.53
C LEU A 40 3.03 3.54 7.75
N PRO A 41 3.14 2.21 7.93
CA PRO A 41 3.83 1.63 9.08
C PRO A 41 5.28 2.09 9.13
N GLY A 42 5.75 2.46 10.33
CA GLY A 42 7.08 3.03 10.52
C GLY A 42 7.24 4.49 10.06
N SER A 43 6.16 5.18 9.65
CA SER A 43 6.25 6.60 9.30
C SER A 43 4.94 7.40 9.40
N ASN A 44 5.01 8.66 9.83
CA ASN A 44 3.85 9.57 9.83
C ASN A 44 3.54 10.18 8.45
N PHE A 45 4.02 9.54 7.39
CA PHE A 45 3.94 10.08 6.04
C PHE A 45 3.00 9.25 5.19
N SER A 46 2.43 9.93 4.21
CA SER A 46 1.51 9.36 3.25
C SER A 46 2.24 8.80 2.04
N GLY A 47 1.63 7.83 1.38
CA GLY A 47 2.24 7.14 0.26
C GLY A 47 1.33 6.10 -0.37
N TRP A 48 1.88 5.41 -1.36
CA TRP A 48 1.21 4.33 -2.09
C TRP A 48 1.59 2.99 -1.50
N VAL A 49 0.62 2.08 -1.45
CA VAL A 49 0.86 0.64 -1.25
C VAL A 49 0.51 -0.09 -2.53
N ILE A 50 1.39 -0.99 -2.95
CA ILE A 50 1.34 -1.68 -4.22
C ILE A 50 1.59 -3.15 -3.95
N ILE A 51 0.71 -4.02 -4.43
CA ILE A 51 0.91 -5.46 -4.36
C ILE A 51 1.68 -5.88 -5.60
N VAL A 52 2.83 -6.52 -5.40
CA VAL A 52 3.62 -7.15 -6.46
C VAL A 52 3.56 -8.65 -6.28
N ARG A 53 3.13 -9.38 -7.31
CA ARG A 53 3.03 -10.84 -7.28
C ARG A 53 3.99 -11.46 -8.29
N SER A 54 4.74 -12.46 -7.85
CA SER A 54 5.58 -13.26 -8.72
C SER A 54 4.73 -14.26 -9.49
N THR A 55 4.87 -14.26 -10.82
CA THR A 55 4.31 -15.31 -11.70
C THR A 55 5.08 -16.63 -11.61
N ILE A 56 6.29 -16.62 -11.03
CA ILE A 56 7.18 -17.78 -10.96
C ILE A 56 7.10 -18.47 -9.59
N THR A 57 7.08 -17.70 -8.50
CA THR A 57 7.34 -18.22 -7.15
C THR A 57 6.14 -18.16 -6.20
N THR A 58 4.94 -17.81 -6.68
CA THR A 58 3.71 -17.58 -5.87
C THR A 58 3.84 -16.54 -4.75
N LEU A 59 5.02 -15.92 -4.59
CA LEU A 59 5.29 -14.91 -3.59
C LEU A 59 4.53 -13.63 -3.91
N VAL A 60 4.05 -12.99 -2.84
CA VAL A 60 3.35 -11.72 -2.86
C VAL A 60 4.08 -10.76 -1.95
N TRP A 61 4.34 -9.55 -2.42
CA TRP A 61 4.96 -8.48 -1.66
C TRP A 61 4.05 -7.26 -1.62
N HIS A 62 3.94 -6.67 -0.44
CA HIS A 62 3.36 -5.35 -0.24
C HIS A 62 4.48 -4.31 -0.30
N VAL A 63 4.58 -3.59 -1.42
CA VAL A 63 5.61 -2.59 -1.64
C VAL A 63 5.04 -1.21 -1.35
N VAL A 64 5.74 -0.44 -0.52
CA VAL A 64 5.39 0.95 -0.22
C VAL A 64 6.23 1.88 -1.04
N VAL A 65 5.61 2.89 -1.63
CA VAL A 65 6.32 4.01 -2.26
C VAL A 65 5.86 5.31 -1.63
N ARG A 66 6.82 6.14 -1.24
CA ARG A 66 6.57 7.39 -0.52
C ARG A 66 7.45 8.51 -1.04
N LEU A 67 7.01 9.76 -0.91
CA LEU A 67 7.86 10.95 -1.03
C LEU A 67 8.86 11.06 0.13
N SER A 68 10.13 11.26 -0.21
CA SER A 68 11.21 11.50 0.75
C SER A 68 10.96 12.79 1.51
N PRO A 69 11.18 12.82 2.84
CA PRO A 69 11.03 14.05 3.62
C PRO A 69 12.20 15.02 3.41
N LEU A 70 13.33 14.53 2.89
CA LEU A 70 14.55 15.32 2.71
C LEU A 70 14.46 16.20 1.45
N THR A 71 13.71 15.77 0.44
CA THR A 71 13.53 16.49 -0.82
C THR A 71 12.15 16.16 -1.42
N ASN A 72 11.42 17.17 -1.91
CA ASN A 72 10.14 16.99 -2.60
C ASN A 72 10.25 16.32 -3.98
N VAL A 73 11.41 15.75 -4.31
CA VAL A 73 11.76 15.20 -5.64
C VAL A 73 12.33 13.79 -5.57
N SER A 74 12.53 13.25 -4.36
CA SER A 74 13.04 11.89 -4.14
C SER A 74 11.96 11.03 -3.51
N TYR A 75 12.05 9.73 -3.76
CA TYR A 75 11.09 8.74 -3.24
C TYR A 75 11.82 7.68 -2.43
N CYS A 76 11.15 7.14 -1.43
CA CYS A 76 11.59 6.01 -0.64
C CYS A 76 10.71 4.80 -0.95
N VAL A 77 11.31 3.61 -0.96
CA VAL A 77 10.60 2.35 -1.21
C VAL A 77 11.07 1.28 -0.25
N TRP A 78 10.13 0.51 0.28
CA TRP A 78 10.39 -0.63 1.16
C TRP A 78 9.27 -1.66 1.04
N VAL A 79 9.47 -2.83 1.64
CA VAL A 79 8.47 -3.90 1.72
C VAL A 79 7.79 -3.82 3.09
N LEU A 80 6.46 -3.96 3.14
CA LEU A 80 5.74 -4.17 4.39
C LEU A 80 5.89 -5.63 4.81
N ASP A 81 6.28 -5.83 6.06
CA ASP A 81 6.33 -7.15 6.69
C ASP A 81 4.95 -7.59 7.23
N GLU A 82 4.03 -6.64 7.40
CA GLU A 82 2.67 -6.84 7.89
C GLU A 82 1.63 -6.51 6.80
N ASP A 83 0.36 -6.74 7.13
CA ASP A 83 -0.76 -6.35 6.27
C ASP A 83 -0.80 -4.83 6.03
N PRO A 84 -1.36 -4.38 4.89
CA PRO A 84 -1.53 -2.96 4.63
C PRO A 84 -2.29 -2.26 5.76
N PRO A 85 -1.94 -1.02 6.13
CA PRO A 85 -2.57 -0.30 7.23
C PRO A 85 -3.94 0.24 6.83
N TRP A 86 -4.91 -0.67 6.66
CA TRP A 86 -6.23 -0.41 6.09
C TRP A 86 -6.99 0.72 6.79
N GLN A 87 -6.75 0.93 8.09
CA GLN A 87 -7.32 2.06 8.84
C GLN A 87 -6.98 3.43 8.23
N HIS A 88 -5.83 3.56 7.57
CA HIS A 88 -5.31 4.78 6.95
C HIS A 88 -5.55 4.86 5.44
N TYR A 89 -6.27 3.89 4.87
CA TYR A 89 -6.63 3.89 3.47
C TYR A 89 -7.53 5.09 3.13
N ASN A 90 -7.12 5.93 2.17
CA ASN A 90 -7.75 7.22 1.88
C ASN A 90 -8.15 7.40 0.40
N SER A 91 -7.89 6.42 -0.47
CA SER A 91 -8.09 6.58 -1.92
C SER A 91 -9.47 6.25 -2.47
N GLY A 92 -10.43 5.86 -1.63
CA GLY A 92 -11.80 5.56 -2.08
C GLY A 92 -12.52 6.73 -2.76
N ASN A 93 -12.13 7.99 -2.48
CA ASN A 93 -12.81 9.20 -2.94
C ASN A 93 -11.90 10.21 -3.66
N SER A 94 -10.67 9.85 -4.03
CA SER A 94 -9.76 10.83 -4.67
C SER A 94 -10.16 11.09 -6.11
N ALA A 95 -10.29 12.37 -6.50
CA ALA A 95 -10.50 12.76 -7.89
C ALA A 95 -9.28 12.50 -8.78
N ASN A 96 -8.11 12.22 -8.18
CA ASN A 96 -6.88 11.94 -8.90
C ASN A 96 -6.73 10.42 -9.15
N PRO A 97 -6.78 9.93 -10.41
CA PRO A 97 -6.63 8.51 -10.74
C PRO A 97 -5.30 7.90 -10.27
N PHE A 98 -4.25 8.72 -10.13
CA PHE A 98 -2.96 8.28 -9.62
C PHE A 98 -3.00 7.91 -8.12
N MET A 99 -3.94 8.47 -7.38
CA MET A 99 -4.14 8.15 -5.96
C MET A 99 -5.08 6.97 -5.77
N GLN A 100 -5.94 6.67 -6.75
CA GLN A 100 -6.90 5.57 -6.67
C GLN A 100 -6.20 4.21 -6.70
N GLY A 101 -6.83 3.21 -6.07
CA GLY A 101 -6.47 1.81 -6.24
C GLY A 101 -7.11 1.20 -7.50
N ASP A 102 -6.75 -0.03 -7.82
CA ASP A 102 -7.34 -0.80 -8.92
C ASP A 102 -8.72 -1.36 -8.57
N ASN A 103 -8.96 -1.72 -7.30
CA ASN A 103 -10.28 -2.10 -6.79
C ASN A 103 -10.73 -1.26 -5.57
N PRO A 104 -11.09 0.02 -5.78
CA PRO A 104 -11.34 0.97 -4.69
C PRO A 104 -12.55 0.64 -3.81
N GLU A 105 -13.52 -0.14 -4.32
CA GLU A 105 -14.66 -0.63 -3.53
C GLU A 105 -14.21 -1.72 -2.54
N GLN A 106 -13.49 -2.73 -3.03
CA GLN A 106 -12.95 -3.80 -2.17
C GLN A 106 -12.03 -3.24 -1.08
N TYR A 107 -11.16 -2.28 -1.41
CA TYR A 107 -10.25 -1.69 -0.43
C TYR A 107 -10.96 -0.83 0.62
N ARG A 108 -12.11 -0.22 0.28
CA ARG A 108 -12.98 0.42 1.27
C ARG A 108 -13.58 -0.60 2.23
N GLN A 109 -14.05 -1.73 1.72
CA GLN A 109 -14.56 -2.83 2.56
C GLN A 109 -13.48 -3.38 3.49
N ASN A 110 -12.25 -3.56 3.00
CA ASN A 110 -11.12 -3.98 3.84
C ASN A 110 -10.88 -3.01 5.01
N ARG A 111 -10.95 -1.70 4.75
CA ARG A 111 -10.86 -0.67 5.80
C ARG A 111 -12.02 -0.75 6.80
N GLU A 112 -13.24 -0.97 6.34
CA GLU A 112 -14.41 -1.10 7.22
C GLU A 112 -14.34 -2.34 8.09
N ASN A 113 -13.93 -3.48 7.52
CA ASN A 113 -13.72 -4.72 8.25
C ASN A 113 -12.63 -4.57 9.32
N PHE A 114 -11.52 -3.90 9.01
CA PHE A 114 -10.47 -3.61 9.98
C PHE A 114 -11.00 -2.77 11.16
N LYS A 115 -11.83 -1.75 10.88
CA LYS A 115 -12.49 -0.95 11.94
C LYS A 115 -13.43 -1.78 12.79
N ALA A 116 -14.22 -2.66 12.18
CA ALA A 116 -15.16 -3.52 12.89
C ALA A 116 -14.42 -4.49 13.82
N GLN A 117 -13.32 -5.10 13.37
CA GLN A 117 -12.48 -5.98 14.20
C GLN A 117 -11.83 -5.25 15.37
N GLY A 118 -11.39 -4.00 15.20
CA GLY A 118 -10.89 -3.17 16.30
C GLY A 118 -11.98 -2.71 17.29
N CYS A 119 -13.25 -2.72 16.89
CA CYS A 119 -14.40 -2.35 17.73
C CYS A 119 -14.90 -3.53 18.60
N THR A 120 -14.62 -4.78 18.20
CA THR A 120 -15.10 -5.98 18.90
C THR A 120 -14.30 -6.32 20.17
N THR A 121 -13.21 -5.62 20.49
CA THR A 121 -12.31 -5.95 21.61
C THR A 121 -12.68 -5.30 22.96
N LEU A 122 -13.89 -4.76 23.13
CA LEU A 122 -14.31 -4.16 24.43
C LEU A 122 -15.76 -4.51 24.82
N HIS A 123 -16.16 -5.78 24.77
CA HIS A 123 -17.35 -6.25 25.51
C HIS A 123 -17.30 -7.76 25.78
N GLN A 124 -16.36 -8.25 26.59
CA GLN A 124 -16.60 -9.47 27.36
C GLN A 124 -15.65 -9.68 28.55
N GLU A 125 -15.58 -8.69 29.44
CA GLU A 125 -15.30 -8.95 30.86
C GLU A 125 -16.37 -8.17 31.64
N ASP A 126 -16.96 -8.81 32.65
CA ASP A 126 -18.12 -8.43 33.50
C ASP A 126 -19.37 -9.28 33.16
N ILE A 127 -19.87 -10.23 33.96
CA ILE A 127 -19.72 -10.56 35.38
C ILE A 127 -19.95 -12.07 35.53
N SER A 128 -19.07 -12.77 36.25
CA SER A 128 -19.40 -14.05 36.90
C SER A 128 -19.27 -13.85 38.40
N SER A 129 -20.39 -13.87 39.11
CA SER A 129 -20.50 -14.08 40.55
C SER A 129 -21.80 -14.80 40.83
#